data_AF-A0A534NVR5-F1
#
_entry.id   AF-A0A534NVR5-F1
#
_cell.length_a   1.000
_cell.length_b   1.000
_cell.length_c   1.000
_cell.angle_alpha   90.00
_cell.angle_beta   90.00
_cell.angle_gamma   90.00
#
_symmetry.space_group_name_H-M   'P 1'
#
loop_
_entity.id
_entity.type
_entity.pdbx_description
1 polymer ?
#
loop_
_entity_poly.entity_id
_entity_poly.type
_entity_poly.pdbx_seq_one_letter_code
_entity_poly.pdbx_strand_id
1 'polypeptide(L)'
;MKTRASKPQPSASQCLYSLPKTATSVSIEVTRGVQAQQRLDRLRQAAQVEGEEADENERPAIEPIRGLGEEAFFAIGLGMAGVYVAHGKTLLRVSIESPDPNRSNLNNLRRLARRALSHLPR
;
A
#
# COMPACT_ATOMS: atom_id res chain seq x y z
N MET A 1 -25.10 -3.40 2.17
CA MET A 1 -23.67 -3.03 2.08
C MET A 1 -22.95 -3.77 3.20
N LYS A 2 -21.95 -4.62 2.93
CA LYS A 2 -21.32 -5.47 3.95
C LYS A 2 -19.83 -5.18 4.05
N THR A 3 -19.42 -4.41 5.05
CA THR A 3 -18.03 -4.26 5.49
C THR A 3 -17.65 -5.47 6.34
N ARG A 4 -16.58 -6.17 5.98
CA ARG A 4 -16.04 -7.26 6.81
C ARG A 4 -14.76 -6.74 7.46
N ALA A 5 -14.82 -6.42 8.76
CA ALA A 5 -13.63 -6.13 9.54
C ALA A 5 -12.84 -7.44 9.75
N SER A 6 -11.54 -7.46 9.46
CA SER A 6 -10.68 -8.57 9.89
C SER A 6 -10.33 -8.37 11.37
N LYS A 7 -10.02 -9.46 12.09
CA LYS A 7 -9.72 -9.41 13.53
C LYS A 7 -8.55 -8.44 13.77
N PRO A 8 -8.72 -7.37 14.58
CA PRO A 8 -7.66 -6.42 14.81
C PRO A 8 -6.49 -7.11 15.51
N GLN A 9 -5.30 -7.00 14.93
CA GLN A 9 -4.06 -7.27 15.66
C GLN A 9 -3.68 -5.99 16.44
N PRO A 10 -3.02 -6.08 17.60
CA PRO A 10 -2.75 -4.90 18.43
C PRO A 10 -1.98 -3.79 17.69
N SER A 11 -1.21 -4.15 16.67
CA SER A 11 -0.39 -3.26 15.84
C SER A 11 -0.97 -2.98 14.45
N ALA A 12 -2.04 -3.65 14.03
CA ALA A 12 -2.57 -3.57 12.67
C ALA A 12 -4.10 -3.62 12.63
N SER A 13 -4.70 -2.66 11.93
CA SER A 13 -6.15 -2.63 11.67
C SER A 13 -6.37 -2.72 10.16
N GLN A 14 -7.23 -3.63 9.70
CA GLN A 14 -7.54 -3.81 8.28
C GLN A 14 -9.06 -3.76 8.03
N CYS A 15 -9.44 -2.97 7.03
CA CYS A 15 -10.81 -2.86 6.54
C CYS A 15 -10.88 -3.30 5.08
N LEU A 16 -11.77 -4.25 4.77
CA LEU A 16 -12.01 -4.73 3.43
C LEU A 16 -13.39 -4.26 2.93
N TYR A 17 -13.41 -3.69 1.73
CA TYR A 17 -14.60 -3.21 1.05
C TYR A 17 -14.78 -3.90 -0.29
N SER A 18 -15.84 -4.72 -0.43
CA SER A 18 -16.17 -5.39 -1.70
C SER A 18 -16.88 -4.45 -2.67
N LEU A 19 -16.44 -4.42 -3.93
CA LEU A 19 -17.03 -3.58 -4.97
C LEU A 19 -18.01 -4.38 -5.85
N PRO A 20 -19.14 -3.79 -6.27
CA PRO A 20 -20.20 -4.52 -6.99
C PRO A 20 -19.91 -4.75 -8.49
N LYS A 21 -18.95 -4.05 -9.11
CA LYS A 21 -18.58 -4.23 -10.52
C LYS A 21 -17.05 -4.10 -10.71
N THR A 22 -16.47 -5.11 -11.37
CA THR A 22 -15.13 -5.20 -12.00
C THR A 22 -13.84 -5.10 -11.16
N ALA A 23 -13.86 -4.57 -9.94
CA ALA A 23 -12.80 -4.79 -8.94
C ALA A 23 -13.34 -5.67 -7.81
N THR A 24 -12.55 -6.61 -7.31
CA THR A 24 -13.01 -7.61 -6.35
C THR A 24 -13.14 -6.98 -4.96
N SER A 25 -12.15 -6.19 -4.54
CA SER A 25 -12.16 -5.54 -3.23
C SER A 25 -11.19 -4.36 -3.14
N VAL A 26 -11.43 -3.45 -2.19
CA VAL A 26 -10.47 -2.44 -1.73
C VAL A 26 -10.09 -2.80 -0.30
N SER A 27 -8.80 -2.88 -0.01
CA SER A 27 -8.29 -3.11 1.35
C SER A 27 -7.53 -1.89 1.83
N ILE A 28 -7.83 -1.48 3.07
CA ILE A 28 -7.13 -0.41 3.78
C ILE A 28 -6.58 -1.01 5.06
N GLU A 29 -5.25 -1.01 5.20
CA GLU A 29 -4.55 -1.52 6.36
C GLU A 29 -3.73 -0.40 6.99
N VAL A 30 -3.79 -0.27 8.32
CA VAL A 30 -3.00 0.68 9.11
C VAL A 30 -2.16 -0.12 10.07
N THR A 31 -0.84 -0.10 9.86
CA THR A 31 0.15 -0.65 10.79
C THR A 31 0.73 0.48 11.64
N ARG A 32 1.01 0.25 12.93
CA ARG A 32 1.54 1.26 13.84
C ARG A 32 2.81 0.79 14.57
N GLY A 33 3.64 1.74 14.98
CA GLY A 33 4.79 1.51 15.85
C GLY A 33 5.93 0.75 15.17
N VAL A 34 6.63 -0.10 15.92
CA VAL A 34 7.83 -0.82 15.46
C VAL A 34 7.57 -1.64 14.19
N GLN A 35 6.38 -2.24 14.06
CA GLN A 35 6.05 -3.01 12.85
C GLN A 35 5.89 -2.14 11.61
N ALA A 36 5.40 -0.90 11.76
CA ALA A 36 5.32 0.05 10.65
C ALA A 36 6.73 0.39 10.15
N GLN A 37 7.65 0.67 11.08
CA GLN A 37 9.04 0.96 10.76
C GLN A 37 9.74 -0.21 10.07
N GLN A 38 9.64 -1.42 10.65
CA GLN A 38 10.24 -2.62 10.06
C GLN A 38 9.74 -2.90 8.64
N ARG A 39 8.44 -2.68 8.38
CA ARG A 39 7.86 -2.89 7.06
C ARG A 39 8.31 -1.80 6.08
N LEU A 40 8.42 -0.55 6.53
CA LEU A 40 8.94 0.55 5.73
C LEU A 40 10.41 0.33 5.35
N ASP A 41 11.25 -0.12 6.29
CA ASP A 41 12.66 -0.40 6.04
C ASP A 41 12.85 -1.54 5.03
N ARG A 42 12.02 -2.58 5.08
CA ARG A 42 12.00 -3.63 4.05
C ARG A 42 11.63 -3.11 2.66
N LEU A 43 10.65 -2.20 2.58
CA LEU A 43 10.26 -1.58 1.30
C LEU A 43 11.41 -0.74 0.74
N ARG A 44 12.11 0.04 1.58
CA ARG A 44 13.29 0.81 1.17
C ARG A 44 14.41 -0.10 0.64
N GLN A 45 14.75 -1.14 1.39
CA GLN A 45 15.79 -2.09 1.00
C GLN A 45 15.45 -2.75 -0.33
N ALA A 46 14.22 -3.23 -0.49
CA ALA A 46 13.82 -3.89 -1.72
C ALA A 46 13.75 -2.93 -2.91
N ALA A 47 13.31 -1.68 -2.71
CA ALA A 47 13.35 -0.65 -3.75
C ALA A 47 14.79 -0.29 -4.17
N GLN A 48 15.75 -0.36 -3.25
CA GLN A 48 17.16 -0.12 -3.56
C GLN A 48 17.76 -1.27 -4.36
N VAL A 49 17.55 -2.51 -3.93
CA VAL A 49 18.06 -3.71 -4.62
C VAL A 49 17.51 -3.79 -6.04
N GLU A 50 16.20 -3.58 -6.22
CA GLU A 50 15.61 -3.58 -7.56
C GLU A 50 16.12 -2.42 -8.43
N GLY A 51 16.47 -1.28 -7.84
CA GLY A 51 17.10 -0.18 -8.60
C GLY A 51 18.51 -0.50 -9.07
N GLU A 52 19.23 -1.38 -8.36
CA GLU A 52 20.58 -1.83 -8.70
C GLU A 52 20.56 -3.01 -9.70
N GLU A 53 19.53 -3.86 -9.64
CA GLU A 53 19.36 -5.05 -10.49
C GLU A 53 18.39 -4.86 -11.67
N ALA A 54 17.79 -3.66 -11.83
CA ALA A 54 16.82 -3.41 -12.89
C ALA A 54 17.44 -3.52 -14.28
N ASP A 55 17.01 -4.51 -15.05
CA ASP A 55 17.16 -4.51 -16.51
C ASP A 55 16.29 -3.39 -17.10
N GLU A 56 16.77 -2.70 -18.14
CA GLU A 56 16.10 -1.54 -18.75
C GLU A 56 14.69 -1.88 -19.30
N ASN A 57 14.41 -3.17 -19.51
CA ASN A 57 13.14 -3.67 -20.03
C ASN A 57 12.18 -4.24 -18.95
N GLU A 58 12.64 -4.42 -17.71
CA GLU A 58 11.83 -4.94 -16.62
C GLU A 58 11.34 -3.83 -15.69
N ARG A 59 10.06 -3.89 -15.30
CA ARG A 59 9.49 -2.92 -14.37
C ARG A 59 9.79 -3.37 -12.95
N PRO A 60 10.30 -2.48 -12.07
CA PRO A 60 10.55 -2.84 -10.68
C PRO A 60 9.23 -3.23 -10.00
N ALA A 61 9.30 -4.30 -9.19
CA ALA A 61 8.20 -4.75 -8.38
C ALA A 61 7.90 -3.75 -7.24
N ILE A 62 8.87 -2.92 -6.83
CA ILE A 62 8.72 -1.87 -5.82
C ILE A 62 9.27 -0.54 -6.34
N GLU A 63 8.42 0.49 -6.33
CA GLU A 63 8.75 1.80 -6.87
C GLU A 63 8.42 2.92 -5.89
N PRO A 64 9.37 3.84 -5.60
CA PRO A 64 9.10 5.02 -4.79
C PRO A 64 8.07 5.97 -5.43
N ILE A 65 7.09 6.44 -4.65
CA ILE A 65 6.10 7.44 -5.08
C ILE A 65 6.42 8.79 -4.42
N ARG A 66 6.65 9.82 -5.24
CA ARG A 66 6.80 11.19 -4.76
C ARG A 66 5.45 11.87 -4.46
N GLY A 67 5.46 12.74 -3.46
CA GLY A 67 4.33 13.63 -3.13
C GLY A 67 3.12 12.95 -2.47
N LEU A 68 3.36 11.89 -1.69
CA LEU A 68 2.34 11.18 -0.93
C LEU A 68 2.90 10.78 0.43
N GLY A 69 2.32 11.32 1.51
CA GLY A 69 2.86 11.13 2.87
C GLY A 69 4.27 11.69 3.03
N GLU A 70 4.98 11.19 4.04
CA GLU A 70 6.41 11.47 4.23
C GLU A 70 7.26 10.63 3.27
N GLU A 71 6.85 9.39 3.06
CA GLU A 71 7.46 8.46 2.12
C GLU A 71 6.38 7.50 1.60
N ALA A 72 6.47 7.11 0.33
CA ALA A 72 5.52 6.17 -0.25
C ALA A 72 6.16 5.26 -1.28
N PHE A 73 5.59 4.06 -1.39
CA PHE A 73 6.01 3.03 -2.33
C PHE A 73 4.80 2.41 -2.99
N PHE A 74 4.90 2.13 -4.28
CA PHE A 74 4.03 1.20 -4.97
C PHE A 74 4.71 -0.15 -5.01
N ALA A 75 4.05 -1.21 -4.57
CA ALA A 75 4.58 -2.56 -4.66
C ALA A 75 3.60 -3.48 -5.41
N ILE A 76 4.14 -4.41 -6.20
CA ILE A 76 3.47 -5.51 -6.89
C ILE A 76 4.32 -6.77 -6.64
N GLY A 77 3.68 -7.93 -6.46
CA GLY A 77 4.37 -9.21 -6.21
C GLY A 77 4.37 -9.66 -4.74
N LEU A 78 4.64 -10.94 -4.47
CA LEU A 78 4.69 -11.56 -3.12
C LEU A 78 3.48 -11.23 -2.20
N GLY A 79 2.27 -11.11 -2.76
CA GLY A 79 1.06 -10.73 -1.99
C GLY A 79 0.99 -9.26 -1.57
N MET A 80 1.88 -8.40 -2.08
CA MET A 80 2.06 -7.00 -1.72
C MET A 80 1.56 -6.00 -2.77
N ALA A 81 0.54 -6.35 -3.55
CA ALA A 81 -0.07 -5.36 -4.47
C ALA A 81 -0.68 -4.20 -3.67
N GLY A 82 -0.19 -2.97 -3.85
CA GLY A 82 -0.75 -1.79 -3.21
C GLY A 82 0.20 -0.59 -3.10
N VAL A 83 -0.34 0.53 -2.62
CA VAL A 83 0.40 1.73 -2.24
C VAL A 83 0.60 1.72 -0.73
N TYR A 84 1.86 1.85 -0.32
CA TYR A 84 2.30 1.98 1.07
C TYR A 84 2.69 3.42 1.31
N VAL A 85 2.25 4.01 2.42
CA VAL A 85 2.51 5.40 2.76
C VAL A 85 2.87 5.53 4.23
N ALA A 86 4.06 6.05 4.50
CA ALA A 86 4.52 6.44 5.82
C ALA A 86 3.87 7.77 6.24
N HIS A 87 3.36 7.81 7.46
CA HIS A 87 2.87 9.02 8.11
C HIS A 87 3.09 8.93 9.62
N GLY A 88 4.03 9.72 10.14
CA GLY A 88 4.46 9.64 11.53
C GLY A 88 4.88 8.22 11.93
N LYS A 89 4.25 7.68 12.98
CA LYS A 89 4.50 6.30 13.47
C LYS A 89 3.59 5.25 12.82
N THR A 90 2.98 5.58 11.69
CA THR A 90 2.02 4.71 11.01
C THR A 90 2.43 4.43 9.57
N LEU A 91 2.09 3.23 9.11
CA LEU A 91 2.22 2.81 7.73
C LEU A 91 0.83 2.43 7.23
N LEU A 92 0.33 3.23 6.28
CA LEU A 92 -0.92 2.98 5.58
C LEU A 92 -0.65 2.14 4.34
N ARG A 93 -1.37 1.04 4.17
CA ARG A 93 -1.43 0.29 2.91
C ARG A 93 -2.83 0.40 2.32
N VAL A 94 -2.90 0.79 1.06
CA VAL A 94 -4.14 0.76 0.27
C VAL A 94 -3.91 -0.17 -0.91
N SER A 95 -4.80 -1.15 -1.09
CA SER A 95 -4.77 -2.05 -2.24
C SER A 95 -6.14 -2.16 -2.89
N ILE A 96 -6.14 -2.42 -4.19
CA ILE A 96 -7.31 -2.76 -4.97
C ILE A 96 -7.04 -4.16 -5.52
N GLU A 97 -7.86 -5.12 -5.12
CA GLU A 97 -7.83 -6.45 -5.68
C GLU A 97 -8.57 -6.44 -7.01
N SER A 98 -7.84 -6.63 -8.11
CA SER A 98 -8.38 -6.76 -9.46
C SER A 98 -7.78 -8.00 -10.13
N PRO A 99 -8.50 -8.62 -11.09
CA PRO A 99 -7.98 -9.76 -11.86
C PRO A 99 -6.67 -9.44 -12.59
N ASP A 100 -6.46 -8.17 -12.90
CA ASP A 100 -5.22 -7.63 -13.44
C ASP A 100 -4.66 -6.58 -12.46
N PRO A 101 -3.69 -6.92 -11.59
CA PRO A 101 -3.08 -6.00 -10.63
C PRO A 101 -2.07 -5.08 -11.34
N ASN A 102 -2.54 -4.36 -12.35
CA ASN A 102 -1.72 -3.45 -13.13
C ASN A 102 -1.71 -2.03 -12.56
N ARG A 103 -0.64 -1.29 -12.89
CA ARG A 103 -0.42 0.13 -12.57
C ARG A 103 -1.58 1.05 -13.02
N SER A 104 -2.49 0.56 -13.87
CA SER A 104 -3.74 1.20 -14.27
C SER A 104 -4.57 1.73 -13.08
N ASN A 105 -4.46 1.10 -11.91
CA ASN A 105 -5.15 1.54 -10.69
C ASN A 105 -4.34 2.51 -9.80
N LEU A 106 -3.09 2.84 -10.15
CA LEU A 106 -2.21 3.67 -9.32
C LEU A 106 -2.82 5.05 -9.02
N ASN A 107 -3.46 5.69 -9.99
CA ASN A 107 -4.11 6.99 -9.77
C ASN A 107 -5.27 6.90 -8.76
N ASN A 108 -6.04 5.80 -8.79
CA ASN A 108 -7.10 5.54 -7.83
C ASN A 108 -6.52 5.25 -6.44
N LEU A 109 -5.47 4.42 -6.35
CA LEU A 109 -4.76 4.14 -5.11
C LEU A 109 -4.19 5.42 -4.48
N ARG A 110 -3.56 6.29 -5.27
CA ARG A 110 -3.04 7.59 -4.78
C ARG A 110 -4.16 8.49 -4.25
N ARG A 111 -5.31 8.55 -4.94
CA ARG A 111 -6.47 9.34 -4.48
C ARG A 111 -7.04 8.79 -3.16
N LEU A 112 -7.20 7.47 -3.07
CA LEU A 112 -7.66 6.80 -1.85
C LEU A 112 -6.69 7.00 -0.69
N ALA A 113 -5.39 6.83 -0.94
CA ALA A 113 -4.34 7.04 0.05
C ALA A 113 -4.36 8.48 0.59
N ARG A 114 -4.40 9.50 -0.28
CA ARG A 114 -4.49 10.91 0.17
C ARG A 114 -5.69 11.15 1.08
N ARG A 115 -6.85 10.56 0.74
CA ARG A 115 -8.06 10.70 1.54
C ARG A 115 -7.98 9.94 2.86
N ALA A 116 -7.36 8.77 2.88
CA ALA A 116 -7.14 8.03 4.12
C ALA A 116 -6.16 8.75 5.06
N LEU A 117 -5.09 9.36 4.51
CA LEU A 117 -4.11 10.12 5.29
C LEU A 117 -4.74 11.30 6.05
N SER A 118 -5.75 11.98 5.50
CA SER A 118 -6.43 13.08 6.21
C SER A 118 -7.19 12.64 7.46
N HIS A 119 -7.36 11.33 7.68
CA HIS A 119 -8.00 10.75 8.85
C HIS A 119 -7.02 10.09 9.83
N LEU A 120 -5.72 10.09 9.52
CA LEU A 120 -4.71 9.53 10.41
C LEU A 120 -4.14 10.63 11.32
N PRO A 121 -3.83 10.29 12.59
CA PRO A 121 -3.08 11.19 13.45
C PRO A 121 -1.68 11.40 12.86
N ARG A 122 -1.17 12.63 12.99
CA ARG A 122 0.23 12.95 12.70
C ARG A 122 1.15 12.33 13.76
#